data_AF-A0A177C6L3-F1
#
_entry.id   AF-A0A177C6L3-F1
#
_cell.length_a   1.000
_cell.length_b   1.000
_cell.length_c   1.000
_cell.angle_alpha   90.00
_cell.angle_beta   90.00
_cell.angle_gamma   90.00
#
_symmetry.space_group_name_H-M   'P 1'
#
loop_
_entity.id
_entity.type
_entity.pdbx_description
1 polymer ?
#
loop_
_entity_poly.entity_id
_entity_poly.type
_entity_poly.pdbx_seq_one_letter_code
_entity_poly.pdbx_strand_id
1 'polypeptide(L)'
;MAVATESQYAGSVVDFSDNDEENEIEAGPSRYYAERQADAIAKLSKQFKCAVCHEYIMSGLMVHLPCNDRYCVSCLKELFIQATRDETLLPLRCHKQPIPLQLIARYLSADELAAYERANIEVSTADRTYCSNIQCGKFIPRDQIEPGTHRAVCDLCDTATCAICKNGFHYGLDCPDDPALRETRRIAEESGWKSCYHCGRILILRTGCNHMTCICKAQFCYVCGERWKTCRCDVADIDRIEERAEEVVDRDAGEVLPPVERQRRVERVRNELEQNHECEHPGRFQKLWRHEGYGGRRGFQCEMCDNRHWKYILQCRHCFINVCEECRRHRV
;
A
#
# COMPACT_ATOMS: atom_id res chain seq x y z
N MET A 1 -3.65 -30.36 38.87
CA MET A 1 -3.31 -31.63 38.22
C MET A 1 -2.66 -31.30 36.89
N ALA A 2 -1.47 -31.84 36.66
CA ALA A 2 -0.57 -31.52 35.56
C ALA A 2 -0.85 -32.39 34.31
N VAL A 3 -0.14 -32.03 33.21
CA VAL A 3 0.15 -32.81 31.98
C VAL A 3 -0.95 -32.74 30.90
N ALA A 4 -0.72 -32.49 29.61
CA ALA A 4 0.47 -32.31 28.77
C ALA A 4 0.17 -31.39 27.57
N THR A 5 1.23 -30.73 27.11
CA THR A 5 1.42 -30.12 25.78
C THR A 5 1.54 -31.19 24.68
N GLU A 6 0.87 -31.01 23.55
CA GLU A 6 1.22 -31.71 22.31
C GLU A 6 1.78 -30.72 21.27
N SER A 7 3.06 -30.91 21.02
CA SER A 7 3.86 -30.33 19.95
C SER A 7 3.49 -31.02 18.64
N GLN A 8 3.03 -30.28 17.64
CA GLN A 8 2.88 -30.79 16.28
C GLN A 8 4.07 -30.30 15.43
N TYR A 9 5.04 -31.20 15.29
CA TYR A 9 6.07 -31.17 14.29
C TYR A 9 5.40 -31.27 12.90
N ALA A 10 5.39 -30.17 12.14
CA ALA A 10 5.01 -30.20 10.73
C ALA A 10 6.28 -30.33 9.90
N GLY A 11 6.45 -31.53 9.32
CA GLY A 11 7.59 -31.90 8.49
C GLY A 11 7.70 -31.06 7.22
N SER A 12 8.94 -30.94 6.76
CA SER A 12 9.30 -30.39 5.46
C SER A 12 8.63 -31.18 4.33
N VAL A 13 7.73 -30.56 3.60
CA VAL A 13 7.36 -31.00 2.26
C VAL A 13 7.49 -29.79 1.35
N VAL A 14 8.51 -29.84 0.51
CA VAL A 14 8.62 -29.01 -0.69
C VAL A 14 7.55 -29.50 -1.65
N ASP A 15 6.52 -28.67 -1.85
CA ASP A 15 5.43 -28.98 -2.76
C ASP A 15 5.90 -28.73 -4.20
N PHE A 16 6.16 -29.81 -4.92
CA PHE A 16 6.37 -29.81 -6.37
C PHE A 16 5.06 -30.31 -6.97
N SER A 17 4.20 -29.39 -7.41
CA SER A 17 3.02 -29.73 -8.17
C SER A 17 3.43 -29.96 -9.63
N ASP A 18 3.66 -31.22 -10.02
CA ASP A 18 3.66 -31.63 -11.42
C ASP A 18 2.31 -32.30 -11.71
N ASN A 19 1.59 -31.75 -12.69
CA ASN A 19 0.36 -32.32 -13.23
C ASN A 19 0.72 -33.63 -13.95
N ASP A 20 0.17 -34.74 -13.47
CA ASP A 20 0.27 -36.06 -14.10
C ASP A 20 -0.58 -36.11 -15.38
N GLU A 21 0.04 -35.82 -16.52
CA GLU A 21 -0.37 -36.43 -17.79
C GLU A 21 0.50 -37.68 -18.00
N GLU A 22 -0.18 -38.82 -18.06
CA GLU A 22 0.36 -40.17 -18.26
C GLU A 22 1.44 -40.21 -19.35
N ASN A 23 2.70 -40.35 -18.94
CA ASN A 23 3.79 -40.74 -19.83
C ASN A 23 4.72 -41.73 -19.14
N GLU A 24 5.15 -42.70 -19.94
CA GLU A 24 5.81 -43.95 -19.59
C GLU A 24 6.95 -43.79 -18.58
N ILE A 25 7.03 -44.74 -17.63
CA ILE A 25 8.11 -44.84 -16.65
C ILE A 25 9.37 -45.34 -17.36
N GLU A 26 10.05 -44.45 -18.10
CA GLU A 26 11.42 -44.68 -18.53
C GLU A 26 12.38 -44.40 -17.37
N ALA A 27 12.98 -45.46 -16.82
CA ALA A 27 14.03 -45.36 -15.82
C ALA A 27 15.27 -44.70 -16.44
N GLY A 28 15.41 -43.39 -16.28
CA GLY A 28 16.60 -42.63 -16.69
C GLY A 28 17.88 -43.12 -15.99
N PRO A 29 19.07 -42.86 -16.57
CA PRO A 29 20.33 -43.44 -16.10
C PRO A 29 20.69 -43.00 -14.67
N SER A 30 21.24 -43.93 -13.90
CA SER A 30 21.69 -43.73 -12.51
C SER A 30 22.76 -42.62 -12.43
N ARG A 31 22.39 -41.43 -11.93
CA ARG A 31 23.35 -40.35 -11.68
C ARG A 31 24.17 -40.62 -10.40
N TYR A 32 25.49 -40.55 -10.52
CA TYR A 32 26.42 -40.76 -9.41
C TYR A 32 26.21 -39.70 -8.31
N TYR A 33 26.42 -40.07 -7.05
CA TYR A 33 26.22 -39.17 -5.89
C TYR A 33 26.98 -37.84 -6.03
N ALA A 34 28.19 -37.88 -6.59
CA ALA A 34 29.02 -36.71 -6.84
C ALA A 34 28.40 -35.72 -7.85
N GLU A 35 27.72 -36.19 -8.90
CA GLU A 35 27.05 -35.30 -9.87
C GLU A 35 25.82 -34.63 -9.25
N ARG A 36 25.06 -35.36 -8.42
CA ARG A 36 23.94 -34.78 -7.66
C ARG A 36 24.41 -33.71 -6.67
N GLN A 37 25.55 -33.94 -6.01
CA GLN A 37 26.17 -32.94 -5.13
C GLN A 37 26.67 -31.73 -5.92
N ALA A 38 27.32 -31.92 -7.07
CA ALA A 38 27.79 -30.83 -7.92
C ALA A 38 26.63 -29.96 -8.42
N ASP A 39 25.53 -30.57 -8.87
CA ASP A 39 24.33 -29.86 -9.30
C ASP A 39 23.65 -29.11 -8.15
N ALA A 40 23.60 -29.70 -6.95
CA ALA A 40 23.05 -29.05 -5.75
C ALA A 40 23.90 -27.85 -5.33
N ILE A 41 25.24 -28.00 -5.30
CA ILE A 41 26.18 -26.91 -5.01
C ILE A 41 26.07 -25.81 -6.07
N ALA A 42 25.98 -26.18 -7.35
CA ALA A 42 25.80 -25.22 -8.44
C ALA A 42 24.46 -24.48 -8.36
N LYS A 43 23.37 -25.14 -7.94
CA LYS A 43 22.07 -24.48 -7.70
C LYS A 43 22.11 -23.53 -6.49
N LEU A 44 22.79 -23.93 -5.42
CA LEU A 44 22.95 -23.13 -4.20
C LEU A 44 23.89 -21.93 -4.41
N SER A 45 24.89 -22.06 -5.28
CA SER A 45 25.84 -20.98 -5.59
C SER A 45 25.32 -19.95 -6.59
N LYS A 46 24.18 -20.19 -7.26
CA LYS A 46 23.53 -19.20 -8.13
C LYS A 46 23.19 -17.95 -7.32
N GLN A 47 23.51 -16.79 -7.89
CA GLN A 47 23.17 -15.50 -7.32
C GLN A 47 22.16 -14.77 -8.21
N PHE A 48 21.25 -14.05 -7.58
CA PHE A 48 20.27 -13.20 -8.25
C PHE A 48 20.34 -11.79 -7.70
N LYS A 49 20.04 -10.80 -8.54
CA LYS A 49 19.98 -9.40 -8.15
C LYS A 49 18.66 -9.12 -7.43
N CYS A 50 18.72 -8.55 -6.23
CA CYS A 50 17.55 -8.10 -5.49
C CYS A 50 16.93 -6.85 -6.15
N ALA A 51 15.60 -6.80 -6.26
CA ALA A 51 14.89 -5.66 -6.82
C ALA A 51 15.07 -4.40 -5.98
N VAL A 52 15.19 -4.54 -4.64
CA VAL A 52 15.23 -3.42 -3.68
C VAL A 52 16.65 -2.89 -3.46
N CYS A 53 17.55 -3.69 -2.89
CA CYS A 53 18.92 -3.24 -2.59
C CYS A 53 19.86 -3.28 -3.81
N HIS A 54 19.46 -3.95 -4.90
CA HIS A 54 20.26 -4.13 -6.12
C HIS A 54 21.55 -4.94 -5.95
N GLU A 55 21.73 -5.63 -4.82
CA GLU A 55 22.85 -6.53 -4.56
C GLU A 55 22.59 -7.94 -5.13
N TYR A 56 23.67 -8.65 -5.45
CA TYR A 56 23.62 -10.06 -5.88
C TYR A 56 23.70 -10.97 -4.66
N ILE A 57 22.64 -11.75 -4.43
CA ILE A 57 22.46 -12.58 -3.25
C ILE A 57 22.26 -14.04 -3.67
N MET A 58 22.74 -14.99 -2.87
CA MET A 58 22.61 -16.42 -3.14
C MET A 58 21.14 -16.86 -3.21
N SER A 59 20.85 -17.82 -4.08
CA SER A 59 19.49 -18.28 -4.39
C SER A 59 18.68 -18.69 -3.16
N GLY A 60 19.32 -19.31 -2.17
CA GLY A 60 18.68 -19.74 -0.92
C GLY A 60 18.21 -18.60 0.01
N LEU A 61 18.66 -17.36 -0.23
CA LEU A 61 18.25 -16.16 0.51
C LEU A 61 17.39 -15.22 -0.35
N MET A 62 16.86 -15.72 -1.47
CA MET A 62 16.03 -14.97 -2.40
C MET A 62 14.61 -15.51 -2.41
N VAL A 63 13.64 -14.60 -2.34
CA VAL A 63 12.21 -14.88 -2.44
C VAL A 63 11.73 -14.38 -3.79
N HIS A 64 11.01 -15.24 -4.51
CA HIS A 64 10.37 -14.91 -5.78
C HIS A 64 8.92 -14.51 -5.52
N LEU A 65 8.52 -13.34 -6.02
CA LEU A 65 7.18 -12.81 -5.85
C LEU A 65 6.28 -13.18 -7.03
N PRO A 66 4.94 -13.17 -6.87
CA PRO A 66 4.00 -13.46 -7.95
C PRO A 66 4.20 -12.59 -9.21
N CYS A 67 4.67 -11.36 -9.03
CA CYS A 67 4.94 -10.42 -10.12
C CYS A 67 6.28 -10.66 -10.85
N ASN A 68 6.96 -11.78 -10.54
CA ASN A 68 8.26 -12.20 -11.08
C ASN A 68 9.50 -11.42 -10.56
N ASP A 69 9.31 -10.44 -9.68
CA ASP A 69 10.43 -9.80 -8.98
C ASP A 69 11.07 -10.74 -7.95
N ARG A 70 12.34 -10.49 -7.66
CA ARG A 70 13.10 -11.21 -6.64
C ARG A 70 13.58 -10.27 -5.55
N TYR A 71 13.31 -10.64 -4.30
CA TYR A 71 13.71 -9.89 -3.11
C TYR A 71 14.65 -10.77 -2.30
N CYS A 72 15.71 -10.19 -1.75
CA CYS A 72 16.42 -10.91 -0.69
C CYS A 72 15.54 -10.95 0.57
N VAL A 73 15.71 -11.98 1.38
CA VAL A 73 14.93 -12.20 2.61
C VAL A 73 14.97 -10.96 3.51
N SER A 74 16.13 -10.31 3.65
CA SER A 74 16.28 -9.11 4.49
C SER A 74 15.43 -7.93 3.99
N CYS A 75 15.47 -7.62 2.69
CA CYS A 75 14.66 -6.53 2.13
C CYS A 75 13.16 -6.85 2.20
N LEU A 76 12.75 -8.10 1.96
CA LEU A 76 11.34 -8.47 2.07
C LEU A 76 10.85 -8.40 3.52
N LYS A 77 11.65 -8.87 4.48
CA LYS A 77 11.36 -8.76 5.91
C LYS A 77 11.22 -7.30 6.35
N GLU A 78 12.16 -6.45 5.96
CA GLU A 78 12.11 -5.01 6.25
C GLU A 78 10.82 -4.36 5.71
N LEU A 79 10.38 -4.72 4.50
CA LEU A 79 9.12 -4.25 3.94
C LEU A 79 7.91 -4.64 4.81
N PHE A 80 7.86 -5.86 5.35
CA PHE A 80 6.80 -6.29 6.27
C PHE A 80 6.82 -5.50 7.58
N ILE A 81 8.01 -5.24 8.13
CA ILE A 81 8.17 -4.44 9.35
C ILE A 81 7.74 -2.99 9.10
N GLN A 82 8.13 -2.40 7.97
CA GLN A 82 7.74 -1.04 7.58
C GLN A 82 6.22 -0.90 7.43
N ALA A 83 5.55 -1.91 6.86
CA ALA A 83 4.09 -1.92 6.73
C ALA A 83 3.36 -1.94 8.08
N THR A 84 4.01 -2.31 9.18
CA THR A 84 3.43 -2.20 10.53
C THR A 84 3.40 -0.76 11.06
N ARG A 85 4.23 0.12 10.49
CA ARG A 85 4.36 1.53 10.88
C ARG A 85 3.71 2.47 9.89
N ASP A 86 3.64 2.05 8.62
CA ASP A 86 3.04 2.81 7.55
C ASP A 86 1.83 2.06 6.95
N GLU A 87 0.63 2.45 7.40
CA GLU A 87 -0.63 1.84 6.93
C GLU A 87 -0.87 1.99 5.42
N THR A 88 -0.19 2.94 4.77
CA THR A 88 -0.34 3.17 3.33
C THR A 88 0.35 2.10 2.48
N LEU A 89 1.25 1.30 3.08
CA LEU A 89 1.83 0.11 2.46
C LEU A 89 0.89 -1.11 2.54
N LEU A 90 -0.20 -1.03 3.33
CA LEU A 90 -1.11 -2.15 3.53
C LEU A 90 -2.31 -2.11 2.56
N PRO A 91 -2.67 -3.27 1.95
CA PRO A 91 -1.97 -4.53 1.97
C PRO A 91 -0.72 -4.47 1.11
N LEU A 92 0.30 -5.23 1.51
CA LEU A 92 1.56 -5.30 0.78
C LEU A 92 1.35 -5.79 -0.64
N ARG A 93 1.88 -5.03 -1.60
CA ARG A 93 1.82 -5.33 -3.02
C ARG A 93 3.18 -5.12 -3.67
N CYS A 94 3.40 -5.83 -4.76
CA CYS A 94 4.45 -5.53 -5.72
C CYS A 94 3.81 -5.54 -7.11
N HIS A 95 3.91 -4.42 -7.85
CA HIS A 95 3.27 -4.27 -9.16
C HIS A 95 1.76 -4.60 -9.12
N LYS A 96 1.07 -4.05 -8.11
CA LYS A 96 -0.35 -4.30 -7.79
C LYS A 96 -0.73 -5.70 -7.33
N GLN A 97 0.16 -6.68 -7.45
CA GLN A 97 -0.10 -8.03 -7.00
C GLN A 97 0.19 -8.16 -5.50
N PRO A 98 -0.71 -8.78 -4.71
CA PRO A 98 -0.50 -8.95 -3.28
C PRO A 98 0.74 -9.80 -3.01
N ILE A 99 1.50 -9.43 -1.99
CA ILE A 99 2.62 -10.23 -1.49
C ILE A 99 2.08 -11.15 -0.37
N PRO A 100 2.01 -12.47 -0.58
CA PRO A 100 1.52 -13.38 0.45
C PRO A 100 2.48 -13.45 1.65
N LEU A 101 1.93 -13.35 2.86
CA LEU A 101 2.67 -13.47 4.13
C LEU A 101 3.45 -14.79 4.23
N GLN A 102 2.90 -15.87 3.66
CA GLN A 102 3.48 -17.21 3.66
C GLN A 102 4.88 -17.26 3.04
N LEU A 103 5.21 -16.34 2.13
CA LEU A 103 6.52 -16.27 1.50
C LEU A 103 7.64 -15.87 2.48
N ILE A 104 7.30 -15.13 3.53
CA ILE A 104 8.29 -14.58 4.49
C ILE A 104 8.05 -15.05 5.93
N ALA A 105 6.89 -15.63 6.25
CA ALA A 105 6.46 -15.97 7.62
C ALA A 105 7.53 -16.71 8.43
N ARG A 106 8.25 -17.66 7.82
CA ARG A 106 9.33 -18.43 8.48
C ARG A 106 10.55 -17.61 8.90
N TYR A 107 10.71 -16.41 8.34
CA TYR A 107 11.83 -15.50 8.61
C TYR A 107 11.44 -14.36 9.57
N LEU A 108 10.15 -14.27 9.92
CA LEU A 108 9.63 -13.36 10.93
C LEU A 108 9.67 -14.04 12.31
N SER A 109 10.00 -13.27 13.35
CA SER A 109 9.77 -13.71 14.72
C SER A 109 8.26 -13.74 15.01
N ALA A 110 7.87 -14.43 16.08
CA ALA A 110 6.48 -14.44 16.54
C ALA A 110 5.94 -13.02 16.79
N ASP A 111 6.78 -12.14 17.36
CA ASP A 111 6.41 -10.75 17.62
C ASP A 111 6.24 -9.92 16.34
N GLU A 112 7.12 -10.11 15.35
CA GLU A 112 7.03 -9.43 14.05
C GLU A 112 5.78 -9.87 13.28
N LEU A 113 5.49 -11.18 13.29
CA LEU A 113 4.30 -11.74 12.67
C LEU A 113 3.02 -11.19 13.32
N ALA A 114 2.95 -11.24 14.66
CA ALA A 114 1.81 -10.71 15.40
C ALA A 114 1.65 -9.18 15.19
N ALA A 115 2.74 -8.43 15.08
CA ALA A 115 2.68 -7.00 14.77
C ALA A 115 2.10 -6.73 13.38
N TYR A 116 2.51 -7.51 12.36
CA TYR A 116 1.99 -7.39 11.00
C TYR A 116 0.51 -7.76 10.91
N GLU A 117 0.09 -8.84 11.58
CA GLU A 117 -1.31 -9.24 11.64
C GLU A 117 -2.18 -8.18 12.33
N ARG A 118 -1.73 -7.65 13.48
CA ARG A 118 -2.41 -6.53 14.15
C ARG A 118 -2.55 -5.31 13.25
N ALA A 119 -1.49 -4.92 12.53
CA ALA A 119 -1.55 -3.80 11.60
C ALA A 119 -2.56 -4.03 10.46
N ASN A 120 -2.66 -5.26 9.94
CA ASN A 120 -3.67 -5.61 8.93
C ASN A 120 -5.10 -5.55 9.49
N ILE A 121 -5.31 -6.05 10.70
CA ILE A 121 -6.61 -5.99 11.38
C ILE A 121 -7.00 -4.53 11.64
N GLU A 122 -6.07 -3.72 12.14
CA GLU A 122 -6.28 -2.30 12.36
C GLU A 122 -6.68 -1.60 11.06
N VAL A 123 -5.92 -1.79 9.98
CA VAL A 123 -6.19 -1.12 8.70
C VAL A 123 -7.55 -1.50 8.10
N SER A 124 -7.93 -2.78 8.22
CA SER A 124 -9.21 -3.31 7.73
C SER A 124 -10.39 -2.99 8.65
N THR A 125 -10.16 -2.56 9.88
CA THR A 125 -11.21 -2.15 10.81
C THR A 125 -11.75 -0.77 10.40
N ALA A 126 -13.06 -0.69 10.12
CA ALA A 126 -13.72 0.52 9.64
C ALA A 126 -13.84 1.61 10.71
N ASP A 127 -14.61 1.35 11.76
CA ASP A 127 -14.70 2.23 12.93
C ASP A 127 -13.74 1.71 14.01
N ARG A 128 -12.52 2.26 13.97
CA ARG A 128 -11.39 1.87 14.85
C ARG A 128 -11.55 2.54 16.21
N THR A 129 -11.11 1.85 17.24
CA THR A 129 -11.05 2.40 18.60
C THR A 129 -9.59 2.34 19.05
N TYR A 130 -9.08 3.48 19.52
CA TYR A 130 -7.76 3.59 20.09
C TYR A 130 -7.90 3.93 21.56
N CYS A 131 -6.94 3.49 22.38
CA CYS A 131 -6.91 3.84 23.78
C CYS A 131 -6.95 5.37 23.96
N SER A 132 -7.93 5.86 24.75
CA SER A 132 -8.09 7.29 25.02
C SER A 132 -6.95 7.90 25.83
N ASN A 133 -6.06 7.07 26.41
CA ASN A 133 -4.82 7.56 27.00
C ASN A 133 -3.86 7.95 25.86
N ILE A 134 -3.64 9.27 25.72
CA ILE A 134 -2.81 9.87 24.66
C ILE A 134 -1.38 9.32 24.65
N GLN A 135 -0.82 8.94 25.80
CA GLN A 135 0.52 8.35 25.89
C GLN A 135 0.55 6.89 25.42
N CYS A 136 -0.59 6.21 25.42
CA CYS A 136 -0.72 4.84 24.98
C CYS A 136 -1.13 4.78 23.50
N GLY A 137 -2.28 5.34 23.14
CA GLY A 137 -2.79 5.39 21.76
C GLY A 137 -2.95 4.02 21.08
N LYS A 138 -2.86 2.90 21.82
CA LYS A 138 -2.88 1.55 21.25
C LYS A 138 -4.24 1.24 20.63
N PHE A 139 -4.24 0.65 19.44
CA PHE A 139 -5.46 0.13 18.81
C PHE A 139 -6.11 -0.96 19.67
N ILE A 140 -7.43 -0.86 19.85
CA ILE A 140 -8.25 -1.83 20.57
C ILE A 140 -9.13 -2.58 19.55
N PRO A 141 -8.86 -3.87 19.31
CA PRO A 141 -9.66 -4.73 18.44
C PRO A 141 -11.14 -4.79 18.83
N ARG A 142 -12.02 -5.05 17.85
CA ARG A 142 -13.49 -5.05 18.06
C ARG A 142 -13.99 -6.12 19.03
N ASP A 143 -13.32 -7.25 19.08
CA ASP A 143 -13.59 -8.35 20.01
C ASP A 143 -13.28 -8.01 21.47
N GLN A 144 -12.50 -6.94 21.71
CA GLN A 144 -12.21 -6.39 23.04
C GLN A 144 -13.17 -5.25 23.43
N ILE A 145 -14.21 -5.01 22.64
CA ILE A 145 -15.26 -4.02 22.93
C ILE A 145 -16.48 -4.76 23.49
N GLU A 146 -16.84 -4.46 24.73
CA GLU A 146 -17.99 -5.05 25.40
C GLU A 146 -19.30 -4.71 24.64
N PRO A 147 -20.07 -5.72 24.21
CA PRO A 147 -21.36 -5.50 23.56
C PRO A 147 -22.34 -4.76 24.48
N GLY A 148 -23.08 -3.79 23.94
CA GLY A 148 -24.12 -3.04 24.66
C GLY A 148 -23.59 -1.87 25.50
N THR A 149 -22.43 -2.01 26.16
CA THR A 149 -21.80 -0.91 26.91
C THR A 149 -20.88 -0.06 26.05
N HIS A 150 -20.38 -0.60 24.93
CA HIS A 150 -19.36 0.03 24.09
C HIS A 150 -18.06 0.37 24.86
N ARG A 151 -17.81 -0.38 25.94
CA ARG A 151 -16.60 -0.24 26.76
C ARG A 151 -15.46 -1.01 26.13
N ALA A 152 -14.37 -0.31 25.82
CA ALA A 152 -13.15 -0.88 25.27
C ALA A 152 -12.03 -0.74 26.30
N VAL A 153 -11.45 -1.85 26.77
CA VAL A 153 -10.35 -1.83 27.75
C VAL A 153 -9.03 -2.07 27.05
N CYS A 154 -8.06 -1.17 27.26
CA CYS A 154 -6.73 -1.34 26.70
C CYS A 154 -5.96 -2.42 27.46
N ASP A 155 -5.53 -3.46 26.75
CA ASP A 155 -4.69 -4.56 27.26
C ASP A 155 -3.26 -4.15 27.68
N LEU A 156 -2.82 -2.92 27.38
CA LEU A 156 -1.50 -2.40 27.72
C LEU A 156 -1.49 -1.53 28.99
N CYS A 157 -2.51 -0.70 29.18
CA CYS A 157 -2.55 0.30 30.25
C CYS A 157 -3.87 0.34 31.03
N ASP A 158 -4.76 -0.63 30.79
CA ASP A 158 -6.06 -0.81 31.44
C ASP A 158 -7.04 0.37 31.32
N THR A 159 -6.69 1.40 30.53
CA THR A 159 -7.55 2.57 30.34
C THR A 159 -8.80 2.16 29.57
N ALA A 160 -9.97 2.45 30.16
CA ALA A 160 -11.27 2.23 29.53
C ALA A 160 -11.62 3.39 28.59
N THR A 161 -11.96 3.05 27.35
CA THR A 161 -12.33 3.97 26.27
C THR A 161 -13.78 3.70 25.85
N CYS A 162 -14.55 4.75 25.57
CA CYS A 162 -15.84 4.62 24.92
C CYS A 162 -15.66 4.41 23.42
N ALA A 163 -16.14 3.28 22.90
CA ALA A 163 -16.04 2.98 21.47
C ALA A 163 -16.93 3.86 20.57
N ILE A 164 -17.85 4.65 21.13
CA ILE A 164 -18.70 5.57 20.36
C ILE A 164 -17.99 6.91 20.17
N CYS A 165 -17.68 7.62 21.28
CA CYS A 165 -17.07 8.95 21.22
C CYS A 165 -15.53 8.95 21.22
N LYS A 166 -14.90 7.78 21.39
CA LYS A 166 -13.44 7.58 21.43
C LYS A 166 -12.72 8.28 22.59
N ASN A 167 -13.45 8.92 23.50
CA ASN A 167 -12.95 9.48 24.75
C ASN A 167 -12.88 8.43 25.86
N GLY A 168 -12.42 8.84 27.05
CA GLY A 168 -12.49 8.01 28.25
C GLY A 168 -13.90 7.48 28.49
N PHE A 169 -13.99 6.23 28.94
CA PHE A 169 -15.28 5.57 29.14
C PHE A 169 -16.15 6.28 30.18
N HIS A 170 -17.44 6.41 29.89
CA HIS A 170 -18.44 7.05 30.77
C HIS A 170 -19.63 6.11 31.00
N TYR A 171 -20.04 5.94 32.26
CA TYR A 171 -21.13 5.03 32.64
C TYR A 171 -22.49 5.71 32.55
N GLY A 172 -23.44 5.08 31.85
CA GLY A 172 -24.88 5.44 31.90
C GLY A 172 -25.22 6.86 31.42
N LEU A 173 -24.29 7.52 30.73
CA LEU A 173 -24.44 8.85 30.16
C LEU A 173 -24.31 8.77 28.64
N ASP A 174 -25.06 9.61 27.94
CA ASP A 174 -24.84 9.83 26.51
C ASP A 174 -23.43 10.35 26.26
N CYS A 175 -22.91 10.08 25.07
CA CYS A 175 -21.61 10.60 24.68
C CYS A 175 -21.62 12.14 24.71
N PRO A 176 -20.57 12.76 25.29
CA PRO A 176 -20.46 14.21 25.25
C PRO A 176 -20.34 14.66 23.79
N ASP A 177 -20.94 15.81 23.50
CA ASP A 177 -20.73 16.48 22.22
C ASP A 177 -19.25 16.83 22.05
N ASP A 178 -18.74 16.69 20.83
CA ASP A 178 -17.36 17.02 20.47
C ASP A 178 -17.37 18.22 19.50
N PRO A 179 -17.17 19.44 20.01
CA PRO A 179 -17.17 20.64 19.18
C PRO A 179 -16.06 20.62 18.12
N ALA A 180 -14.91 20.02 18.40
CA ALA A 180 -13.77 19.97 17.48
C ALA A 180 -14.05 19.02 16.31
N LEU A 181 -14.66 17.87 16.59
CA LEU A 181 -15.10 16.94 15.55
C LEU A 181 -16.19 17.57 14.67
N ARG A 182 -17.17 18.26 15.27
CA ARG A 182 -18.22 18.97 14.53
C ARG A 182 -17.64 20.05 13.64
N GLU A 183 -16.70 20.85 14.15
CA GLU A 183 -16.03 21.89 13.38
C GLU A 183 -15.21 21.31 12.22
N THR A 184 -14.51 20.20 12.45
CA THR A 184 -13.76 19.50 11.41
C THR A 184 -14.68 19.03 10.27
N ARG A 185 -15.87 18.50 10.61
CA ARG A 185 -16.88 18.12 9.62
C ARG A 185 -17.43 19.33 8.85
N ARG A 186 -17.69 20.44 9.54
CA ARG A 186 -18.13 21.69 8.91
C ARG A 186 -17.11 22.18 7.88
N ILE A 187 -15.83 22.24 8.25
CA ILE A 187 -14.75 22.65 7.33
C ILE A 187 -14.65 21.69 6.14
N ALA A 188 -14.79 20.39 6.36
CA ALA A 188 -14.77 19.40 5.30
C ALA A 188 -15.93 19.62 4.31
N GLU A 189 -17.15 19.89 4.79
CA GLU A 189 -18.31 20.20 3.96
C GLU A 189 -18.10 21.48 3.15
N GLU A 190 -17.62 22.55 3.78
CA GLU A 190 -17.34 23.85 3.12
C GLU A 190 -16.24 23.75 2.07
N SER A 191 -15.25 22.88 2.30
CA SER A 191 -14.15 22.62 1.36
C SER A 191 -14.53 21.61 0.28
N GLY A 192 -15.74 21.05 0.31
CA GLY A 192 -16.18 20.00 -0.61
C GLY A 192 -15.52 18.63 -0.40
N TRP A 193 -14.80 18.43 0.71
CA TRP A 193 -14.16 17.16 1.04
C TRP A 193 -15.20 16.08 1.35
N LYS A 194 -14.86 14.82 1.10
CA LYS A 194 -15.79 13.70 1.30
C LYS A 194 -15.31 12.73 2.36
N SER A 195 -16.27 12.26 3.13
CA SER A 195 -16.08 11.18 4.08
C SER A 195 -16.32 9.84 3.38
N CYS A 196 -15.43 8.88 3.64
CA CYS A 196 -15.63 7.50 3.22
C CYS A 196 -16.92 6.94 3.84
N TYR A 197 -17.84 6.42 3.03
CA TYR A 197 -19.11 5.85 3.51
C TYR A 197 -18.93 4.66 4.47
N HIS A 198 -17.77 4.00 4.44
CA HIS A 198 -17.53 2.80 5.24
C HIS A 198 -16.88 3.09 6.60
N CYS A 199 -15.84 3.93 6.63
CA CYS A 199 -15.06 4.21 7.84
C CYS A 199 -15.18 5.65 8.36
N GLY A 200 -15.88 6.54 7.65
CA GLY A 200 -16.08 7.94 8.04
C GLY A 200 -14.85 8.85 7.90
N ARG A 201 -13.70 8.34 7.43
CA ARG A 201 -12.49 9.15 7.22
C ARG A 201 -12.72 10.21 6.15
N ILE A 202 -12.41 11.46 6.47
CA ILE A 202 -12.44 12.59 5.52
C ILE A 202 -11.26 12.45 4.55
N LEU A 203 -11.54 12.61 3.26
CA LEU A 203 -10.59 12.41 2.17
C LEU A 203 -10.61 13.64 1.26
N ILE A 204 -9.41 13.96 0.77
CA ILE A 204 -9.17 15.04 -0.19
C ILE A 204 -8.73 14.40 -1.49
N LEU A 205 -9.39 14.74 -2.59
CA LEU A 205 -8.97 14.33 -3.93
C LEU A 205 -8.09 15.43 -4.51
N ARG A 206 -6.77 15.18 -4.54
CA ARG A 206 -5.81 16.16 -5.09
C ARG A 206 -5.91 16.25 -6.62
N THR A 207 -5.93 15.09 -7.29
CA THR A 207 -5.89 15.00 -8.76
C THR A 207 -6.58 13.71 -9.21
N GLY A 208 -7.01 13.64 -10.48
CA GLY A 208 -7.57 12.43 -11.09
C GLY A 208 -9.11 12.38 -11.14
N CYS A 209 -9.65 11.22 -11.51
CA CYS A 209 -11.09 11.00 -11.60
C CYS A 209 -11.77 10.96 -10.23
N ASN A 210 -13.11 11.02 -10.23
CA ASN A 210 -13.95 10.95 -9.03
C ASN A 210 -13.96 9.57 -8.36
N HIS A 211 -13.18 8.59 -8.85
CA HIS A 211 -13.01 7.30 -8.18
C HIS A 211 -12.04 7.42 -7.01
N MET A 212 -12.56 7.31 -5.80
CA MET A 212 -11.76 7.29 -4.59
C MET A 212 -11.61 5.86 -4.06
N THR A 213 -10.41 5.48 -3.66
CA THR A 213 -10.16 4.26 -2.87
C THR A 213 -9.66 4.66 -1.49
N CYS A 214 -10.47 4.45 -0.46
CA CYS A 214 -10.06 4.70 0.92
C CYS A 214 -8.98 3.69 1.37
N ILE A 215 -8.20 4.04 2.39
CA ILE A 215 -7.25 3.12 3.04
C ILE A 215 -7.96 1.86 3.58
N CYS A 216 -9.23 1.97 4.01
CA CYS A 216 -10.08 0.84 4.39
C CYS A 216 -10.62 0.02 3.20
N LYS A 217 -10.17 0.31 1.98
CA LYS A 217 -10.50 -0.36 0.69
C LYS A 217 -11.89 -0.13 0.13
N ALA A 218 -12.74 0.61 0.83
CA ALA A 218 -13.99 1.09 0.26
C ALA A 218 -13.70 1.97 -0.96
N GLN A 219 -14.38 1.67 -2.07
CA GLN A 219 -14.33 2.46 -3.29
C GLN A 219 -15.61 3.26 -3.43
N PHE A 220 -15.48 4.57 -3.64
CA PHE A 220 -16.63 5.48 -3.64
C PHE A 220 -16.43 6.67 -4.58
N CYS A 221 -17.53 7.34 -4.93
CA CYS A 221 -17.51 8.54 -5.74
C CYS A 221 -17.18 9.77 -4.90
N TYR A 222 -16.19 10.57 -5.31
CA TYR A 222 -15.80 11.81 -4.60
C TYR A 222 -16.84 12.94 -4.73
N VAL A 223 -17.83 12.83 -5.61
CA VAL A 223 -18.88 13.85 -5.72
C VAL A 223 -19.97 13.61 -4.67
N CYS A 224 -20.50 12.38 -4.62
CA CYS A 224 -21.67 12.05 -3.78
C CYS A 224 -21.35 11.20 -2.54
N GLY A 225 -20.17 10.59 -2.45
CA GLY A 225 -19.81 9.71 -1.32
C GLY A 225 -20.36 8.27 -1.42
N GLU A 226 -21.20 7.96 -2.41
CA GLU A 226 -21.76 6.62 -2.60
C GLU A 226 -20.75 5.62 -3.16
N ARG A 227 -21.07 4.33 -3.06
CA ARG A 227 -20.27 3.24 -3.62
C ARG A 227 -19.95 3.50 -5.10
N TRP A 228 -18.71 3.20 -5.49
CA TRP A 228 -18.27 3.46 -6.86
C TRP A 228 -19.16 2.72 -7.87
N LYS A 229 -19.53 3.39 -8.97
CA LYS A 229 -20.45 2.91 -10.01
C LYS A 229 -21.89 2.64 -9.56
N THR A 230 -22.34 3.13 -8.40
CA THR A 230 -23.77 3.11 -8.02
C THR A 230 -24.50 4.44 -8.29
N CYS A 231 -23.77 5.52 -8.59
CA CYS A 231 -24.30 6.85 -8.87
C CYS A 231 -24.19 7.22 -10.37
N ARG A 232 -24.86 8.31 -10.77
CA ARG A 232 -24.79 8.90 -12.12
C ARG A 232 -23.90 10.16 -12.20
N CYS A 233 -23.07 10.40 -11.19
CA CYS A 233 -22.10 11.49 -11.22
C CYS A 233 -21.10 11.30 -12.35
N ASP A 234 -20.60 12.40 -12.89
CA ASP A 234 -19.55 12.35 -13.89
C ASP A 234 -18.30 11.66 -13.34
N VAL A 235 -17.64 10.89 -14.21
CA VAL A 235 -16.47 10.10 -13.82
C VAL A 235 -15.32 11.01 -13.45
N ALA A 236 -15.21 12.19 -14.06
CA ALA A 236 -14.20 13.18 -13.76
C ALA A 236 -14.76 14.60 -13.80
N ASP A 237 -14.03 15.50 -13.19
CA ASP A 237 -14.36 16.92 -13.08
C ASP A 237 -13.41 17.69 -13.99
N ILE A 238 -13.97 18.42 -14.95
CA ILE A 238 -13.23 19.06 -16.04
C ILE A 238 -12.27 20.11 -15.49
N ASP A 239 -12.71 20.91 -14.51
CA ASP A 239 -11.90 21.98 -13.93
C ASP A 239 -10.65 21.40 -13.24
N ARG A 240 -10.80 20.26 -12.55
CA ARG A 240 -9.66 19.54 -11.95
C ARG A 240 -8.74 18.91 -12.98
N ILE A 241 -9.26 18.45 -14.12
CA ILE A 241 -8.40 17.96 -15.20
C ILE A 241 -7.61 19.12 -15.81
N GLU A 242 -8.24 20.28 -15.99
CA GLU A 242 -7.57 21.47 -16.51
C GLU A 242 -6.49 21.97 -15.56
N GLU A 243 -6.80 22.15 -14.27
CA GLU A 243 -5.82 22.52 -13.23
C GLU A 243 -4.63 21.56 -13.22
N ARG A 244 -4.91 20.24 -13.27
CA ARG A 244 -3.85 19.24 -13.34
C ARG A 244 -3.03 19.33 -14.62
N ALA A 245 -3.65 19.61 -15.76
CA ALA A 245 -2.93 19.78 -17.01
C ALA A 245 -1.98 20.98 -16.97
N GLU A 246 -2.41 22.08 -16.36
CA GLU A 246 -1.57 23.24 -16.09
C GLU A 246 -0.39 22.92 -15.17
N GLU A 247 -0.65 22.28 -14.03
CA GLU A 247 0.39 21.84 -13.09
C GLU A 247 1.46 20.98 -13.77
N VAL A 248 1.04 20.00 -14.58
CA VAL A 248 1.96 19.11 -15.29
C VAL A 248 2.83 19.87 -16.27
N VAL A 249 2.24 20.77 -17.05
CA VAL A 249 2.96 21.59 -18.03
C VAL A 249 3.95 22.51 -17.33
N ASP A 250 3.52 23.20 -16.28
CA ASP A 250 4.37 24.15 -15.55
C ASP A 250 5.48 23.45 -14.76
N ARG A 251 5.21 22.25 -14.22
CA ARG A 251 6.21 21.42 -13.54
C ARG A 251 7.27 20.88 -14.49
N ASP A 252 6.84 20.40 -15.66
CA ASP A 252 7.73 19.76 -16.63
C ASP A 252 8.45 20.80 -17.53
N ALA A 253 7.94 22.04 -17.56
CA ALA A 253 8.62 23.17 -18.16
C ALA A 253 9.86 23.56 -17.34
N GLY A 254 11.05 23.36 -17.92
CA GLY A 254 12.30 23.82 -17.31
C GLY A 254 12.48 25.34 -17.34
N GLU A 255 11.72 26.03 -18.18
CA GLU A 255 11.75 27.48 -18.42
C GLU A 255 10.34 28.01 -18.66
N VAL A 256 10.16 29.34 -18.56
CA VAL A 256 8.87 29.99 -18.83
C VAL A 256 8.52 29.84 -20.30
N LEU A 257 7.42 29.14 -20.60
CA LEU A 257 6.95 28.92 -21.96
C LEU A 257 6.21 30.15 -22.50
N PRO A 258 6.32 30.46 -23.81
CA PRO A 258 5.46 31.44 -24.46
C PRO A 258 3.97 31.06 -24.30
N PRO A 259 3.05 32.04 -24.10
CA PRO A 259 1.65 31.74 -23.78
C PRO A 259 0.95 30.78 -24.76
N VAL A 260 1.17 30.96 -26.07
CA VAL A 260 0.57 30.11 -27.11
C VAL A 260 1.08 28.67 -27.04
N GLU A 261 2.37 28.48 -26.75
CA GLU A 261 2.97 27.15 -26.62
C GLU A 261 2.52 26.48 -25.32
N ARG A 262 2.44 27.23 -24.21
CA ARG A 262 1.88 26.73 -22.95
C ARG A 262 0.46 26.22 -23.17
N GLN A 263 -0.42 27.02 -23.77
CA GLN A 263 -1.81 26.65 -24.00
C GLN A 263 -1.96 25.40 -24.86
N ARG A 264 -1.16 25.26 -25.93
CA ARG A 264 -1.14 24.03 -26.76
C ARG A 264 -0.73 22.79 -25.97
N ARG A 265 0.25 22.91 -25.08
CA ARG A 265 0.70 21.79 -24.23
C ARG A 265 -0.34 21.43 -23.18
N VAL A 266 -0.96 22.43 -22.54
CA VAL A 266 -2.03 22.24 -21.55
C VAL A 266 -3.19 21.50 -22.21
N GLU A 267 -3.65 21.96 -23.38
CA GLU A 267 -4.72 21.31 -24.14
C GLU A 267 -4.40 19.84 -24.46
N ARG A 268 -3.16 19.54 -24.87
CA ARG A 268 -2.72 18.17 -25.13
C ARG A 268 -2.77 17.32 -23.85
N VAL A 269 -2.21 17.80 -22.75
CA VAL A 269 -2.20 17.09 -21.47
C VAL A 269 -3.63 16.90 -20.95
N ARG A 270 -4.50 17.91 -21.06
CA ARG A 270 -5.92 17.83 -20.68
C ARG A 270 -6.61 16.69 -21.43
N ASN A 271 -6.46 16.63 -22.75
CA ASN A 271 -7.05 15.57 -23.58
C ASN A 271 -6.51 14.18 -23.22
N GLU A 272 -5.21 14.05 -22.90
CA GLU A 272 -4.64 12.78 -22.44
C GLU A 272 -5.17 12.35 -21.08
N LEU A 273 -5.34 13.30 -20.14
CA LEU A 273 -5.92 13.06 -18.83
C LEU A 273 -7.40 12.68 -18.92
N GLU A 274 -8.19 13.38 -19.74
CA GLU A 274 -9.60 13.05 -20.02
C GLU A 274 -9.75 11.64 -20.58
N GLN A 275 -8.85 11.19 -21.46
CA GLN A 275 -8.95 9.85 -22.05
C GLN A 275 -8.42 8.75 -21.11
N ASN A 276 -7.50 9.07 -20.20
CA ASN A 276 -6.80 8.10 -19.35
C ASN A 276 -6.99 8.33 -17.85
N HIS A 277 -8.12 8.92 -17.45
CA HIS A 277 -8.41 9.30 -16.06
C HIS A 277 -8.54 8.10 -15.09
N GLU A 278 -8.81 6.89 -15.60
CA GLU A 278 -8.75 5.61 -14.86
C GLU A 278 -7.38 4.89 -15.06
N CYS A 279 -6.26 5.62 -14.96
CA CYS A 279 -4.95 5.05 -15.26
C CYS A 279 -4.55 3.93 -14.27
N GLU A 280 -4.27 2.74 -14.78
CA GLU A 280 -3.79 1.62 -13.97
C GLU A 280 -2.26 1.60 -13.78
N HIS A 281 -1.47 2.32 -14.56
CA HIS A 281 -0.01 2.40 -14.41
C HIS A 281 0.90 1.16 -14.68
N PRO A 282 0.49 -0.10 -14.96
CA PRO A 282 1.44 -1.20 -15.10
C PRO A 282 2.31 -1.02 -16.36
N GLY A 283 3.63 -0.97 -16.16
CA GLY A 283 4.63 -0.89 -17.25
C GLY A 283 4.71 0.44 -18.00
N ARG A 284 4.09 1.51 -17.48
CA ARG A 284 3.90 2.78 -18.24
C ARG A 284 4.76 3.95 -17.77
N PHE A 285 5.80 3.68 -16.99
CA PHE A 285 6.65 4.71 -16.41
C PHE A 285 7.87 4.99 -17.27
N GLN A 286 8.12 6.27 -17.54
CA GLN A 286 9.40 6.76 -18.07
C GLN A 286 10.27 7.30 -16.94
N LYS A 287 11.59 7.16 -17.08
CA LYS A 287 12.56 7.77 -16.16
C LYS A 287 12.90 9.16 -16.65
N LEU A 288 12.69 10.16 -15.80
CA LEU A 288 13.12 11.53 -16.04
C LEU A 288 14.40 11.78 -15.27
N TRP A 289 15.50 12.02 -15.97
CA TRP A 289 16.80 12.18 -15.34
C TRP A 289 17.18 13.66 -15.17
N ARG A 290 17.76 13.98 -14.02
CA ARG A 290 18.22 15.35 -13.76
C ARG A 290 19.31 15.81 -14.73
N HIS A 291 20.20 14.91 -15.14
CA HIS A 291 21.28 15.24 -16.09
C HIS A 291 20.77 15.49 -17.51
N GLU A 292 19.54 15.07 -17.83
CA GLU A 292 18.85 15.36 -19.10
C GLU A 292 18.04 16.67 -19.03
N GLY A 293 18.17 17.45 -17.95
CA GLY A 293 17.52 18.76 -17.79
C GLY A 293 16.21 18.75 -17.01
N TYR A 294 15.72 17.58 -16.56
CA TYR A 294 14.47 17.49 -15.78
C TYR A 294 14.67 17.81 -14.28
N GLY A 295 13.58 18.18 -13.59
CA GLY A 295 13.54 18.32 -12.12
C GLY A 295 14.15 19.61 -11.54
N GLY A 296 14.67 20.49 -12.38
CA GLY A 296 15.12 21.83 -11.98
C GLY A 296 16.11 21.88 -10.80
N ARG A 297 16.13 23.02 -10.10
CA ARG A 297 17.04 23.25 -8.96
C ARG A 297 16.65 22.50 -7.69
N ARG A 298 15.35 22.22 -7.53
CA ARG A 298 14.76 21.63 -6.30
C ARG A 298 14.73 20.11 -6.31
N GLY A 299 15.12 19.48 -7.43
CA GLY A 299 14.96 18.05 -7.66
C GLY A 299 13.50 17.68 -7.93
N PHE A 300 13.23 16.39 -7.93
CA PHE A 300 11.90 15.85 -8.11
C PHE A 300 11.21 15.64 -6.76
N GLN A 301 9.90 15.81 -6.71
CA GLN A 301 9.07 15.43 -5.57
C GLN A 301 8.18 14.25 -5.98
N CYS A 302 8.14 13.21 -5.14
CA CYS A 302 7.22 12.09 -5.33
C CYS A 302 5.81 12.52 -4.91
N GLU A 303 4.82 12.37 -5.78
CA GLU A 303 3.42 12.75 -5.51
C GLU A 303 2.70 11.77 -4.56
N MET A 304 3.33 10.62 -4.24
CA MET A 304 2.75 9.59 -3.34
C MET A 304 3.30 9.63 -1.91
N CYS A 305 4.52 10.12 -1.71
CA CYS A 305 5.15 10.17 -0.39
C CYS A 305 5.81 11.51 -0.06
N ASP A 306 5.70 12.50 -0.95
CA ASP A 306 6.27 13.85 -0.83
C ASP A 306 7.80 13.92 -0.67
N ASN A 307 8.49 12.77 -0.64
CA ASN A 307 9.94 12.71 -0.58
C ASN A 307 10.58 13.28 -1.85
N ARG A 308 11.75 13.89 -1.66
CA ARG A 308 12.53 14.48 -2.76
C ARG A 308 13.59 13.53 -3.28
N HIS A 309 13.74 13.54 -4.60
CA HIS A 309 14.71 12.73 -5.32
C HIS A 309 15.56 13.60 -6.25
N TRP A 310 16.86 13.32 -6.31
CA TRP A 310 17.82 14.18 -7.03
C TRP A 310 18.35 13.59 -8.32
N LYS A 311 18.30 12.26 -8.49
CA LYS A 311 18.85 11.58 -9.68
C LYS A 311 17.82 11.46 -10.80
N TYR A 312 16.68 10.86 -10.48
CA TYR A 312 15.56 10.67 -11.40
C TYR A 312 14.24 10.55 -10.64
N ILE A 313 13.14 10.67 -11.37
CA ILE A 313 11.79 10.28 -10.96
C ILE A 313 11.12 9.46 -12.04
N LEU A 314 10.09 8.70 -11.69
CA LEU A 314 9.30 7.93 -12.64
C LEU A 314 8.02 8.68 -12.94
N GLN A 315 7.79 9.02 -14.20
CA GLN A 315 6.58 9.67 -14.65
C GLN A 315 5.71 8.68 -15.42
N CYS A 316 4.41 8.60 -15.09
CA CYS A 316 3.47 7.83 -15.91
C CYS A 316 3.21 8.54 -17.24
N ARG A 317 3.25 7.80 -18.35
CA ARG A 317 3.00 8.34 -19.70
C ARG A 317 1.56 8.75 -20.00
N HIS A 318 0.61 8.47 -19.12
CA HIS A 318 -0.82 8.76 -19.34
C HIS A 318 -1.37 9.78 -18.36
N CYS A 319 -1.14 9.58 -17.06
CA CYS A 319 -1.65 10.48 -16.03
C CYS A 319 -0.59 11.46 -15.50
N PHE A 320 0.64 11.40 -16.02
CA PHE A 320 1.75 12.30 -15.68
C PHE A 320 2.11 12.36 -14.18
N ILE A 321 1.69 11.38 -13.39
CA ILE A 321 2.08 11.28 -11.98
C ILE A 321 3.56 10.97 -11.87
N ASN A 322 4.25 11.75 -11.04
CA ASN A 322 5.64 11.57 -10.68
C ASN A 322 5.75 10.77 -9.38
N VAL A 323 6.35 9.59 -9.44
CA VAL A 323 6.51 8.70 -8.28
C VAL A 323 7.95 8.21 -8.17
N CYS A 324 8.38 7.93 -6.94
CA CYS A 324 9.65 7.25 -6.71
C CYS A 324 9.54 5.75 -7.01
N GLU A 325 10.69 5.08 -7.15
CA GLU A 325 10.75 3.64 -7.45
C GLU A 325 10.03 2.79 -6.39
N GLU A 326 10.10 3.19 -5.12
CA GLU A 326 9.42 2.50 -4.02
C GLU A 326 7.90 2.66 -4.11
N CYS A 327 7.40 3.89 -4.30
CA CYS A 327 5.98 4.17 -4.45
C CYS A 327 5.40 3.47 -5.69
N ARG A 328 6.14 3.47 -6.81
CA ARG A 328 5.75 2.73 -8.01
C ARG A 328 5.52 1.23 -7.74
N ARG A 329 6.32 0.61 -6.88
CA ARG A 329 6.23 -0.83 -6.64
C ARG A 329 5.14 -1.20 -5.65
N HIS A 330 5.02 -0.41 -4.57
CA HIS A 330 4.23 -0.79 -3.41
C HIS A 330 2.88 -0.05 -3.32
N ARG A 331 2.74 1.12 -3.96
CA ARG A 331 1.57 2.01 -3.82
C ARG A 331 0.80 2.26 -5.11
N VAL A 332 1.42 1.98 -6.26
CA VAL A 332 0.87 2.22 -7.60
C VAL A 332 0.75 0.91 -8.36
#